data_AF-A0A370H967-F1
#
_entry.id   AF-A0A370H967-F1
#
_cell.length_a   1.000
_cell.length_b   1.000
_cell.length_c   1.000
_cell.angle_alpha   90.00
_cell.angle_beta   90.00
_cell.angle_gamma   90.00
#
_symmetry.space_group_name_H-M   'P 1'
#
loop_
_entity.id
_entity.type
_entity.pdbx_description
1 polymer ?
#
loop_
_entity_poly.entity_id
_entity_poly.type
_entity_poly.pdbx_seq_one_letter_code
_entity_poly.pdbx_strand_id
1 'polypeptide(L)'
;MMQQIRYSGRMSTEIAAIKEQLLDQWQKIAVDLIKGGVPAEIVFETMLTVGLAGQVEIYGKDPAVAKLTAIAEHLSEQARLEKEALREASSATKN
;
A
#
# COMPACT_ATOMS: atom_id res chain seq x y z
N MET A 1 14.76 35.51 -12.80
CA MET A 1 13.60 34.63 -12.52
C MET A 1 13.56 33.32 -13.33
N MET A 2 14.45 33.10 -14.33
CA MET A 2 14.48 31.84 -15.11
C MET A 2 15.30 30.68 -14.51
N GLN A 3 16.09 30.89 -13.45
CA GLN A 3 16.88 29.82 -12.83
C GLN A 3 16.09 29.00 -11.82
N GLN A 4 15.15 29.62 -11.09
CA GLN A 4 14.40 28.99 -10.01
C GLN A 4 13.39 27.93 -10.50
N ILE A 5 12.78 28.16 -11.68
CA ILE A 5 11.86 27.21 -12.32
C ILE A 5 12.61 25.96 -12.84
N ARG A 6 13.81 26.13 -13.40
CA ARG A 6 14.65 25.01 -13.85
C ARG A 6 15.19 24.16 -12.69
N TYR A 7 15.51 24.80 -11.56
CA TYR A 7 15.97 24.10 -10.37
C TYR A 7 14.87 23.24 -9.74
N SER A 8 13.64 23.77 -9.67
CA SER A 8 12.47 23.06 -9.16
C SER A 8 12.07 21.86 -10.03
N GLY A 9 12.13 22.01 -11.37
CA GLY A 9 11.90 20.89 -12.30
C GLY A 9 12.92 19.76 -12.15
N ARG A 10 14.20 20.10 -11.96
CA ARG A 10 15.29 19.12 -11.78
C ARG A 10 15.21 18.40 -10.44
N MET A 11 14.96 19.12 -9.34
CA MET A 11 14.71 18.52 -8.02
C MET A 11 13.53 17.56 -8.03
N SER A 12 12.44 17.92 -8.72
CA SER A 12 11.26 17.04 -8.85
C SER A 12 11.60 15.72 -9.55
N THR A 13 12.39 15.79 -10.64
CA THR A 13 12.84 14.59 -11.37
C THR A 13 13.83 13.74 -10.55
N GLU A 14 14.74 14.37 -9.82
CA GLU A 14 15.69 13.66 -8.93
C GLU A 14 14.96 12.98 -7.77
N ILE A 15 13.97 13.65 -7.16
CA ILE A 15 13.11 13.06 -6.12
C ILE A 15 12.30 11.88 -6.68
N ALA A 16 11.76 11.99 -7.90
CA ALA A 16 11.05 10.88 -8.54
C ALA A 16 11.96 9.67 -8.79
N ALA A 17 13.17 9.89 -9.31
CA ALA A 17 14.15 8.84 -9.54
C ALA A 17 14.60 8.15 -8.24
N ILE A 18 14.78 8.91 -7.15
CA ILE A 18 15.10 8.36 -5.83
C ILE A 18 13.92 7.51 -5.31
N LYS A 19 12.67 7.94 -5.52
CA LYS A 19 11.48 7.16 -5.13
C LYS A 19 11.40 5.83 -5.88
N GLU A 20 11.69 5.82 -7.18
CA GLU A 20 11.75 4.57 -7.97
C GLU A 20 12.87 3.64 -7.47
N GLN A 21 14.06 4.18 -7.20
CA GLN A 21 15.17 3.39 -6.65
C GLN A 21 14.84 2.80 -5.27
N LEU A 22 14.17 3.57 -4.40
CA LEU A 22 13.73 3.09 -3.09
C LEU A 22 12.68 1.98 -3.22
N LEU A 23 11.75 2.10 -4.17
CA LEU A 23 10.75 1.07 -4.45
C LEU A 23 11.40 -0.22 -4.94
N ASP A 24 12.34 -0.13 -5.88
CA ASP A 24 13.09 -1.29 -6.40
C ASP A 24 13.90 -1.99 -5.30
N GLN A 25 14.54 -1.23 -4.41
CA GLN A 25 15.28 -1.79 -3.27
C GLN A 25 14.35 -2.47 -2.27
N TRP A 26 13.16 -1.91 -2.02
CA TRP A 26 12.16 -2.51 -1.15
C TRP A 26 11.66 -3.85 -1.70
N GLN A 27 11.38 -3.93 -3.00
CA GLN A 27 10.98 -5.17 -3.64
C GLN A 27 12.08 -6.23 -3.55
N LYS A 28 13.35 -5.83 -3.78
CA LYS A 28 14.48 -6.74 -3.69
C LYS A 28 14.64 -7.33 -2.28
N ILE A 29 14.59 -6.47 -1.25
CA ILE A 29 14.71 -6.90 0.16
C ILE A 29 13.58 -7.86 0.53
N ALA A 30 12.35 -7.60 0.09
CA ALA A 30 11.21 -8.47 0.33
C ALA A 30 11.44 -9.88 -0.24
N VAL A 31 11.89 -9.95 -1.49
CA VAL A 31 12.17 -11.21 -2.19
C VAL A 31 13.31 -11.97 -1.51
N ASP A 32 14.37 -11.28 -1.09
CA ASP A 32 15.51 -11.91 -0.42
C ASP A 32 15.12 -12.48 0.96
N LEU A 33 14.26 -11.79 1.72
CA LEU A 33 13.73 -12.29 2.99
C LEU A 33 12.88 -13.55 2.82
N ILE A 34 12.00 -13.57 1.81
CA ILE A 34 11.17 -14.74 1.51
C ILE A 34 12.05 -15.92 1.09
N LYS A 35 13.04 -15.70 0.22
CA LYS A 35 14.02 -16.73 -0.18
C LYS A 35 14.85 -17.23 1.01
N GLY A 36 15.11 -16.38 2.00
CA GLY A 36 15.76 -16.73 3.26
C GLY A 36 14.91 -17.55 4.23
N GLY A 37 13.65 -17.84 3.88
CA GLY A 37 12.74 -18.67 4.68
C GLY A 37 11.84 -17.88 5.63
N VAL A 38 11.82 -16.55 5.56
CA VAL A 38 10.84 -15.74 6.30
C VAL A 38 9.47 -15.93 5.65
N PRO A 39 8.40 -16.21 6.43
CA PRO A 39 7.04 -16.31 5.91
C PRO A 39 6.64 -15.04 5.14
N ALA A 40 6.07 -15.22 3.95
CA ALA A 40 5.70 -14.12 3.07
C ALA A 40 4.66 -13.18 3.71
N GLU A 41 3.74 -13.71 4.52
CA GLU A 41 2.80 -12.93 5.32
C GLU A 41 3.50 -11.93 6.26
N ILE A 42 4.54 -12.36 6.97
CA ILE A 42 5.31 -11.53 7.91
C ILE A 42 6.06 -10.44 7.16
N VAL A 43 6.67 -10.78 6.02
CA VAL A 43 7.36 -9.80 5.17
C VAL A 43 6.37 -8.75 4.66
N PHE A 44 5.19 -9.17 4.19
CA PHE A 44 4.17 -8.29 3.67
C PHE A 44 3.58 -7.36 4.75
N GLU A 45 3.24 -7.89 5.93
CA GLU A 45 2.77 -7.10 7.08
C GLU A 45 3.81 -6.07 7.55
N THR A 46 5.08 -6.46 7.57
CA THR A 46 6.18 -5.57 7.96
C THR A 46 6.36 -4.45 6.92
N MET A 47 6.34 -4.78 5.62
CA MET A 47 6.42 -3.80 4.55
C MET A 47 5.24 -2.85 4.53
N LEU A 48 4.03 -3.34 4.82
CA LEU A 48 2.85 -2.50 5.02
C LEU A 48 3.10 -1.53 6.18
N THR A 49 3.60 -2.01 7.31
CA THR A 49 3.89 -1.18 8.49
C THR A 49 4.92 -0.08 8.19
N VAL A 50 6.06 -0.43 7.58
CA VAL A 50 7.09 0.55 7.21
C VAL A 50 6.59 1.47 6.10
N GLY A 51 5.83 0.94 5.13
CA GLY A 51 5.25 1.70 4.03
C GLY A 51 4.22 2.73 4.50
N LEU A 52 3.44 2.38 5.53
CA LEU A 52 2.53 3.29 6.21
C LEU A 52 3.28 4.34 7.04
N ALA A 53 4.36 3.96 7.73
CA ALA A 53 5.22 4.93 8.42
C ALA A 53 5.83 5.94 7.43
N GLY A 54 6.33 5.49 6.29
CA GLY A 54 6.85 6.36 5.22
C GLY A 54 5.76 7.21 4.56
N GLN A 55 4.54 6.69 4.39
CA GLN A 55 3.38 7.47 3.94
C GLN A 55 3.05 8.60 4.93
N VAL A 56 3.03 8.30 6.23
CA VAL A 56 2.79 9.31 7.29
C VAL A 56 3.90 10.36 7.32
N GLU A 57 5.16 9.95 7.15
CA GLU A 57 6.30 10.86 7.11
C GLU A 57 6.23 11.83 5.91
N ILE A 58 5.88 11.33 4.72
CA ILE A 58 5.86 12.14 3.49
C ILE A 58 4.59 13.00 3.38
N TYR A 59 3.42 12.44 3.72
CA TYR A 59 2.13 13.07 3.44
C TYR A 59 1.39 13.55 4.70
N GLY A 60 1.93 13.29 5.88
CA GLY A 60 1.30 13.64 7.15
C GLY A 60 0.27 12.60 7.61
N LYS A 61 -0.11 12.69 8.89
CA LYS A 61 -0.97 11.72 9.57
C LYS A 61 -2.41 11.75 9.07
N ASP A 62 -3.00 12.93 8.90
CA ASP A 62 -4.43 13.06 8.57
C ASP A 62 -4.78 12.47 7.19
N PRO A 63 -3.98 12.71 6.12
CA PRO A 63 -4.23 12.07 4.82
C PRO A 63 -4.04 10.55 4.84
N ALA A 64 -3.06 10.06 5.60
CA ALA A 64 -2.82 8.62 5.75
C ALA A 64 -3.99 7.93 6.47
N VAL A 65 -4.51 8.54 7.54
CA VAL A 65 -5.71 8.05 8.26
C VAL A 65 -6.92 8.03 7.35
N ALA A 66 -7.20 9.11 6.62
CA ALA A 66 -8.36 9.16 5.71
C ALA A 66 -8.30 8.05 4.64
N LYS A 67 -7.12 7.80 4.08
CA LYS A 67 -6.90 6.75 3.09
C LYS A 67 -7.08 5.34 3.67
N LEU A 68 -6.60 5.09 4.88
CA LEU A 68 -6.78 3.81 5.57
C LEU A 68 -8.25 3.55 5.91
N THR A 69 -8.96 4.57 6.40
CA THR A 69 -10.40 4.47 6.68
C THR A 69 -11.18 4.09 5.43
N ALA A 70 -10.93 4.75 4.30
CA ALA A 70 -11.61 4.44 3.04
C ALA A 70 -11.34 3.01 2.55
N ILE A 71 -10.10 2.52 2.70
CA ILE A 71 -9.75 1.13 2.35
C ILE A 71 -10.50 0.14 3.27
N ALA A 72 -10.53 0.41 4.57
CA ALA A 72 -11.22 -0.45 5.54
C ALA A 72 -12.73 -0.50 5.29
N GLU A 73 -13.36 0.65 4.99
CA GLU A 73 -14.78 0.73 4.62
C GLU A 73 -15.07 -0.10 3.37
N HIS A 74 -14.23 0.02 2.33
CA HIS A 74 -14.40 -0.75 1.11
C HIS A 74 -14.26 -2.25 1.34
N LEU A 75 -13.25 -2.70 2.09
CA LEU A 75 -13.05 -4.11 2.44
C LEU A 75 -14.21 -4.66 3.27
N SER A 76 -14.70 -3.88 4.24
CA SER A 76 -15.85 -4.25 5.06
C SER A 76 -17.10 -4.46 4.20
N GLU A 77 -17.32 -3.60 3.21
CA GLU A 77 -18.45 -3.72 2.29
C GLU A 77 -18.32 -4.96 1.40
N GLN A 78 -17.13 -5.24 0.85
CA GLN A 78 -16.89 -6.46 0.09
C GLN A 78 -17.16 -7.72 0.93
N ALA A 79 -16.68 -7.77 2.17
CA ALA A 79 -16.92 -8.90 3.07
C ALA A 79 -18.42 -9.07 3.40
N ARG A 80 -19.16 -7.97 3.54
CA ARG A 80 -20.62 -8.00 3.73
C ARG A 80 -21.33 -8.63 2.52
N LEU A 81 -20.98 -8.19 1.32
CA LEU A 81 -21.54 -8.70 0.07
C LEU A 81 -21.22 -10.18 -0.13
N GLU A 82 -19.98 -10.60 0.13
CA GLU A 82 -19.58 -12.00 0.02
C GLU A 82 -20.36 -12.89 1.00
N LYS A 83 -20.56 -12.43 2.25
CA LYS A 83 -21.39 -13.11 3.24
C LYS A 83 -22.85 -13.25 2.79
N GLU A 84 -23.41 -12.23 2.15
CA GLU A 84 -24.77 -12.26 1.61
C GLU A 84 -24.88 -13.27 0.46
N ALA A 85 -23.94 -13.24 -0.48
CA ALA A 85 -23.88 -14.19 -1.58
C ALA A 85 -23.77 -15.66 -1.10
N LEU A 86 -22.95 -15.91 -0.07
CA LEU A 86 -22.82 -17.24 0.54
C LEU A 86 -24.13 -17.70 1.19
N ARG A 87 -24.87 -16.78 1.84
CA ARG A 87 -26.17 -17.08 2.45
C ARG A 87 -27.23 -17.41 1.40
N GLU A 88 -27.26 -16.66 0.29
CA GLU A 88 -28.16 -16.90 -0.83
C GLU A 88 -27.89 -18.26 -1.48
N ALA A 89 -26.62 -18.58 -1.77
CA ALA A 89 -26.21 -19.88 -2.31
C ALA A 89 -26.59 -21.05 -1.37
N SER A 90 -26.46 -20.87 -0.05
CA SER A 90 -26.84 -21.86 0.95
C SER A 90 -28.35 -22.05 1.07
N SER A 91 -29.13 -21.02 0.76
CA SER A 91 -30.60 -21.11 0.74
C SER A 91 -31.15 -21.73 -0.55
N ALA A 92 -30.47 -21.51 -1.69
CA ALA A 92 -30.85 -22.07 -2.99
C ALA A 92 -30.63 -23.58 -3.11
N THR A 93 -29.71 -24.14 -2.31
CA THR A 93 -29.36 -25.58 -2.30
C THR A 93 -30.23 -26.43 -1.37
N LYS A 94 -31.19 -25.83 -0.65
CA LYS A 94 -32.13 -26.52 0.25
C LYS A 94 -33.51 -26.84 -0.34
N ASN A 95 -33.69 -26.67 -1.66
CA ASN A 95 -34.89 -27.09 -2.40
C ASN A 95 -34.65 -28.37 -3.21
#